data_AF-A0A534TSW1-F1
#
_entry.id   AF-A0A534TSW1-F1
#
_cell.length_a   1.000
_cell.length_b   1.000
_cell.length_c   1.000
_cell.angle_alpha   90.00
_cell.angle_beta   90.00
_cell.angle_gamma   90.00
#
_symmetry.space_group_name_H-M   'P 1'
#
loop_
_entity.id
_entity.type
_entity.pdbx_description
1 polymer ?
#
loop_
_entity_poly.entity_id
_entity_poly.type
_entity_poly.pdbx_seq_one_letter_code
_entity_poly.pdbx_strand_id
1 'polypeptide(L)'
;MANQDLKSLDEYEIFLTEKMTSWSPQQRVALAAAIAEHWLPAYESFSAEEDWGDPASLRRSLDAVWNHVQGPVLAERDVARHIQQIEEITPHMDDFDAEEALIACAIITDALQTCGGPESTMPYALRAALGVFEGLVPEWPADPVSQARVWKKSAVRKELQAQLKLIEEIDALTTFDAETIKALRSRIAGLKVKASARAKPKGPPALTNQTAFEQYRRMVESDLKGQVKGQAEPTADSYLFALTYLGYWLARYSRRLQTINGSYGRLADEQGQRALVARNRARDVEEKDLPQWDGKVREALEMCLKTNSQLNVVDAGSVETPHA
;
A
#
# COMPACT_ATOMS: atom_id res chain seq x y z
N MET A 1 -5.87 17.34 -27.24
CA MET A 1 -4.73 17.01 -26.35
C MET A 1 -4.57 15.50 -26.13
N ALA A 2 -5.52 14.66 -26.56
CA ALA A 2 -5.50 13.18 -26.55
C ALA A 2 -4.30 12.47 -27.24
N ASN A 3 -3.26 13.20 -27.65
CA ASN A 3 -2.07 12.69 -28.34
C ASN A 3 -0.76 13.05 -27.62
N GLN A 4 -0.79 13.48 -26.35
CA GLN A 4 0.43 13.65 -25.57
C GLN A 4 1.03 12.28 -25.23
N ASP A 5 2.25 12.03 -25.73
CA ASP A 5 3.02 10.82 -25.43
C ASP A 5 3.70 10.97 -24.06
N LEU A 6 2.90 10.92 -23.00
CA LEU A 6 3.40 10.86 -21.62
C LEU A 6 3.95 9.46 -21.35
N LYS A 7 5.17 9.38 -20.82
CA LYS A 7 5.96 8.15 -20.68
C LYS A 7 6.15 7.68 -19.25
N SER A 8 5.86 8.52 -18.26
CA SER A 8 5.97 8.19 -16.83
C SER A 8 4.90 8.92 -16.01
N LEU A 9 4.78 8.51 -14.73
CA LEU A 9 3.95 9.19 -13.74
C LEU A 9 4.47 10.61 -13.48
N ASP A 10 5.79 10.79 -13.36
CA ASP A 10 6.42 12.10 -13.18
C ASP A 10 6.09 13.07 -14.33
N GLU A 11 6.15 12.61 -15.59
CA GLU A 11 5.77 13.42 -16.74
C GLU A 11 4.28 13.81 -16.69
N TYR A 12 3.42 12.91 -16.18
CA TYR A 12 2.01 13.19 -16.00
C TYR A 12 1.74 14.18 -14.86
N GLU A 13 2.45 14.07 -13.74
CA GLU A 13 2.37 15.01 -12.62
C GLU A 13 2.79 16.43 -13.05
N ILE A 14 3.90 16.55 -13.78
CA ILE A 14 4.36 17.83 -14.34
C ILE A 14 3.27 18.41 -15.25
N PHE A 15 2.76 17.61 -16.18
CA PHE A 15 1.70 18.02 -17.10
C PHE A 15 0.45 18.52 -16.35
N LEU A 16 -0.03 17.75 -15.35
CA LEU A 16 -1.18 18.12 -14.53
C LEU A 16 -0.94 19.44 -13.79
N THR A 17 0.24 19.58 -13.17
CA THR A 17 0.61 20.77 -12.41
C THR A 17 0.62 22.02 -13.29
N GLU A 18 1.26 21.95 -14.46
CA GLU A 18 1.29 23.05 -15.43
C GLU A 18 -0.12 23.44 -15.88
N LYS A 19 -0.96 22.45 -16.19
CA LYS A 19 -2.35 22.68 -16.59
C LYS A 19 -3.17 23.35 -15.50
N MET A 20 -3.20 22.73 -14.32
CA MET A 20 -4.03 23.18 -13.20
C MET A 20 -3.57 24.52 -12.61
N THR A 21 -2.31 24.93 -12.82
CA THR A 21 -1.82 26.25 -12.39
C THR A 21 -2.64 27.37 -13.01
N SER A 22 -3.05 27.22 -14.28
CA SER A 22 -3.90 28.18 -15.00
C SER A 22 -5.40 28.08 -14.67
N TRP A 23 -5.82 27.02 -14.00
CA TRP A 23 -7.22 26.74 -13.72
C TRP A 23 -7.75 27.48 -12.50
N SER A 24 -9.06 27.75 -12.51
CA SER A 24 -9.77 28.24 -11.32
C SER A 24 -9.84 27.16 -10.23
N PRO A 25 -10.02 27.56 -8.95
CA PRO A 25 -10.30 26.60 -7.87
C PRO A 25 -11.46 25.64 -8.20
N GLN A 26 -12.52 26.15 -8.83
CA GLN A 26 -13.69 25.36 -9.23
C GLN A 26 -13.36 24.30 -10.28
N GLN A 27 -12.51 24.61 -11.27
CA GLN A 27 -12.02 23.63 -12.24
C GLN A 27 -11.24 22.50 -11.57
N ARG A 28 -10.39 22.81 -10.58
CA ARG A 28 -9.61 21.82 -9.84
C ARG A 28 -10.50 20.90 -9.00
N VAL A 29 -11.49 21.45 -8.29
CA VAL A 29 -12.50 20.66 -7.55
C VAL A 29 -13.31 19.79 -8.52
N ALA A 30 -13.72 20.34 -9.67
CA ALA A 30 -14.46 19.60 -10.69
C ALA A 30 -13.66 18.41 -11.26
N LEU A 31 -12.32 18.53 -11.37
CA LEU A 31 -11.46 17.42 -11.78
C LEU A 31 -11.47 16.30 -10.76
N ALA A 32 -11.24 16.60 -9.48
CA ALA A 32 -11.29 15.60 -8.42
C ALA A 32 -12.66 14.92 -8.36
N ALA A 33 -13.75 15.70 -8.47
CA ALA A 33 -15.12 15.18 -8.52
C ALA A 33 -15.36 14.28 -9.74
N ALA A 34 -14.82 14.64 -10.91
CA ALA A 34 -14.98 13.86 -12.13
C ALA A 34 -14.26 12.51 -12.07
N ILE A 35 -13.06 12.49 -11.50
CA ILE A 35 -12.28 11.25 -11.29
C ILE A 35 -12.99 10.36 -10.25
N ALA A 36 -13.48 10.95 -9.16
CA ALA A 36 -14.30 10.25 -8.18
C ALA A 36 -15.58 9.64 -8.79
N GLU A 37 -16.29 10.39 -9.65
CA GLU A 37 -17.49 9.92 -10.35
C GLU A 37 -17.19 8.77 -11.33
N HIS A 38 -16.01 8.80 -11.94
CA HIS A 38 -15.51 7.74 -12.81
C HIS A 38 -15.23 6.43 -12.04
N TRP A 39 -14.72 6.54 -10.81
CA TRP A 39 -14.32 5.41 -9.96
C TRP A 39 -15.39 4.88 -8.99
N LEU A 40 -16.44 5.66 -8.70
CA LEU A 40 -17.55 5.22 -7.82
C LEU A 40 -18.12 3.82 -8.16
N PRO A 41 -18.30 3.43 -9.44
CA PRO A 41 -18.83 2.10 -9.79
C PRO A 41 -17.98 0.92 -9.29
N ALA A 42 -16.68 1.14 -9.03
CA ALA A 42 -15.81 0.11 -8.47
C ALA A 42 -16.27 -0.28 -7.05
N TYR A 43 -16.53 0.71 -6.21
CA TYR A 43 -17.07 0.47 -4.87
C TYR A 43 -18.50 -0.08 -4.92
N GLU A 44 -19.35 0.43 -5.82
CA GLU A 44 -20.72 -0.09 -5.99
C GLU A 44 -20.73 -1.59 -6.34
N SER A 45 -19.80 -2.01 -7.22
CA SER A 45 -19.66 -3.42 -7.61
C SER A 45 -19.14 -4.26 -6.45
N PHE A 46 -18.08 -3.81 -5.77
CA PHE A 46 -17.53 -4.48 -4.59
C PHE A 46 -18.59 -4.67 -3.49
N SER A 47 -19.31 -3.60 -3.14
CA SER A 47 -20.32 -3.62 -2.09
C SER A 47 -21.46 -4.60 -2.42
N ALA A 48 -21.87 -4.67 -3.67
CA ALA A 48 -22.89 -5.62 -4.13
C ALA A 48 -22.40 -7.08 -4.13
N GLU A 49 -21.11 -7.32 -4.40
CA GLU A 49 -20.52 -8.66 -4.44
C GLU A 49 -20.24 -9.22 -3.04
N GLU A 50 -19.75 -8.38 -2.12
CA GLU A 50 -19.34 -8.79 -0.78
C GLU A 50 -20.41 -8.50 0.31
N ASP A 51 -21.55 -7.91 -0.06
CA ASP A 51 -22.62 -7.48 0.86
C ASP A 51 -22.07 -6.60 2.01
N TRP A 52 -21.21 -5.64 1.65
CA TRP A 52 -20.46 -4.81 2.59
C TRP A 52 -20.58 -3.32 2.28
N GLY A 53 -20.59 -2.49 3.32
CA GLY A 53 -20.50 -1.03 3.21
C GLY A 53 -21.81 -0.31 2.87
N ASP A 54 -21.72 0.94 2.41
CA ASP A 54 -22.87 1.77 2.01
C ASP A 54 -22.53 2.63 0.78
N PRO A 55 -22.79 2.14 -0.46
CA PRO A 55 -22.54 2.91 -1.67
C PRO A 55 -23.31 4.23 -1.72
N ALA A 56 -24.47 4.31 -1.05
CA ALA A 56 -25.24 5.54 -0.99
C ALA A 56 -24.53 6.62 -0.16
N SER A 57 -23.72 6.24 0.83
CA SER A 57 -22.86 7.19 1.56
C SER A 57 -21.81 7.82 0.65
N LEU A 58 -21.09 7.03 -0.15
CA LEU A 58 -20.12 7.55 -1.13
C LEU A 58 -20.80 8.47 -2.16
N ARG A 59 -21.97 8.07 -2.67
CA ARG A 59 -22.76 8.89 -3.59
C ARG A 59 -23.14 10.24 -2.98
N ARG A 60 -23.62 10.26 -1.73
CA ARG A 60 -23.96 11.49 -0.99
C ARG A 60 -22.74 12.39 -0.80
N SER A 61 -21.60 11.81 -0.42
CA SER A 61 -20.34 12.55 -0.30
C SER A 61 -19.92 13.19 -1.61
N LEU A 62 -19.99 12.45 -2.71
CA LEU A 62 -19.64 12.97 -4.03
C LEU A 62 -20.65 14.01 -4.56
N ASP A 63 -21.94 13.86 -4.25
CA ASP A 63 -22.94 14.90 -4.56
C ASP A 63 -22.70 16.18 -3.76
N ALA A 64 -22.18 16.11 -2.53
CA ALA A 64 -21.76 17.28 -1.78
C ALA A 64 -20.60 18.02 -2.46
N VAL A 65 -19.61 17.28 -3.01
CA VAL A 65 -18.53 17.87 -3.82
C VAL A 65 -19.08 18.53 -5.08
N TRP A 66 -19.98 17.87 -5.82
CA TRP A 66 -20.60 18.48 -7.02
C TRP A 66 -21.42 19.72 -6.69
N ASN A 67 -22.14 19.72 -5.57
CA ASN A 67 -22.82 20.92 -5.09
C ASN A 67 -21.82 22.03 -4.76
N HIS A 68 -20.64 21.69 -4.22
CA HIS A 68 -19.59 22.67 -3.97
C HIS A 68 -19.06 23.32 -5.25
N VAL A 69 -18.86 22.52 -6.31
CA VAL A 69 -18.44 23.01 -7.64
C VAL A 69 -19.43 24.06 -8.18
N GLN A 70 -20.73 23.93 -7.89
CA GLN A 70 -21.77 24.87 -8.34
C GLN A 70 -21.78 26.21 -7.59
N GLY A 71 -20.95 26.38 -6.55
CA GLY A 71 -20.80 27.63 -5.82
C GLY A 71 -21.09 27.57 -4.31
N PRO A 72 -22.10 26.82 -3.82
CA PRO A 72 -22.31 26.64 -2.38
C PRO A 72 -21.05 26.16 -1.63
N VAL A 73 -20.67 26.83 -0.55
CA VAL A 73 -19.52 26.41 0.25
C VAL A 73 -19.90 25.17 1.08
N LEU A 74 -19.13 24.09 0.95
CA LEU A 74 -19.24 22.94 1.82
C LEU A 74 -18.48 23.25 3.12
N ALA A 75 -19.18 23.28 4.25
CA ALA A 75 -18.57 23.62 5.52
C ALA A 75 -17.54 22.57 5.95
N GLU A 76 -16.45 22.98 6.60
CA GLU A 76 -15.37 22.10 7.05
C GLU A 76 -15.87 20.95 7.94
N ARG A 77 -16.83 21.23 8.83
CA ARG A 77 -17.47 20.19 9.66
C ARG A 77 -18.18 19.11 8.82
N ASP A 78 -18.74 19.50 7.68
CA ASP A 78 -19.46 18.60 6.79
C ASP A 78 -18.47 17.79 5.95
N VAL A 79 -17.36 18.40 5.51
CA VAL A 79 -16.22 17.68 4.93
C VAL A 79 -15.73 16.60 5.90
N ALA A 80 -15.42 16.96 7.15
CA ALA A 80 -14.93 16.02 8.16
C ALA A 80 -15.94 14.87 8.41
N ARG A 81 -17.24 15.19 8.49
CA ARG A 81 -18.31 14.19 8.65
C ARG A 81 -18.34 13.22 7.47
N HIS A 82 -18.26 13.71 6.24
CA HIS A 82 -18.25 12.84 5.05
C HIS A 82 -17.01 11.95 4.99
N ILE A 83 -15.84 12.46 5.37
CA ILE A 83 -14.59 11.67 5.44
C ILE A 83 -14.74 10.55 6.47
N GLN A 84 -15.19 10.87 7.69
CA GLN A 84 -15.41 9.85 8.73
C GLN A 84 -16.40 8.75 8.26
N GLN A 85 -17.48 9.14 7.58
CA GLN A 85 -18.42 8.16 7.03
C GLN A 85 -17.80 7.25 5.97
N ILE A 86 -16.86 7.77 5.17
CA ILE A 86 -16.12 6.96 4.20
C ILE A 86 -15.17 6.01 4.92
N GLU A 87 -14.44 6.48 5.94
CA GLU A 87 -13.55 5.63 6.75
C GLU A 87 -14.30 4.43 7.37
N GLU A 88 -15.50 4.66 7.91
CA GLU A 88 -16.34 3.63 8.53
C GLU A 88 -16.79 2.52 7.54
N ILE A 89 -16.85 2.82 6.24
CA ILE A 89 -17.30 1.88 5.21
C ILE A 89 -16.18 1.47 4.23
N THR A 90 -14.95 1.91 4.49
CA THR A 90 -13.77 1.53 3.70
C THR A 90 -13.38 0.09 4.03
N PRO A 91 -13.35 -0.83 3.06
CA PRO A 91 -13.00 -2.23 3.32
C PRO A 91 -11.54 -2.38 3.73
N HIS A 92 -11.25 -3.33 4.63
CA HIS A 92 -9.88 -3.62 5.03
C HIS A 92 -9.28 -4.74 4.16
N MET A 93 -8.01 -4.61 3.76
CA MET A 93 -7.34 -5.61 2.90
C MET A 93 -7.11 -6.97 3.56
N ASP A 94 -7.15 -7.04 4.90
CA ASP A 94 -7.09 -8.32 5.61
C ASP A 94 -8.38 -9.14 5.45
N ASP A 95 -9.52 -8.46 5.22
CA ASP A 95 -10.84 -9.08 5.13
C ASP A 95 -11.25 -9.29 3.67
N PHE A 96 -10.82 -8.39 2.76
CA PHE A 96 -11.28 -8.36 1.37
C PHE A 96 -10.13 -8.09 0.37
N ASP A 97 -10.20 -8.73 -0.80
CA ASP A 97 -9.46 -8.32 -1.99
C ASP A 97 -10.17 -7.12 -2.65
N ALA A 98 -10.00 -5.92 -2.07
CA ALA A 98 -10.82 -4.75 -2.38
C ALA A 98 -10.03 -3.55 -2.96
N GLU A 99 -8.96 -3.80 -3.74
CA GLU A 99 -8.05 -2.75 -4.21
C GLU A 99 -8.80 -1.63 -4.98
N GLU A 100 -9.73 -1.98 -5.87
CA GLU A 100 -10.49 -0.98 -6.66
C GLU A 100 -11.48 -0.18 -5.79
N ALA A 101 -12.04 -0.80 -4.75
CA ALA A 101 -12.95 -0.13 -3.82
C ALA A 101 -12.19 0.85 -2.90
N LEU A 102 -10.98 0.48 -2.48
CA LEU A 102 -10.08 1.37 -1.73
C LEU A 102 -9.69 2.59 -2.55
N ILE A 103 -9.37 2.42 -3.83
CA ILE A 103 -9.09 3.51 -4.75
C ILE A 103 -10.28 4.49 -4.79
N ALA A 104 -11.50 3.97 -4.97
CA ALA A 104 -12.70 4.81 -4.98
C ALA A 104 -12.90 5.60 -3.67
N CYS A 105 -12.72 4.96 -2.50
CA CYS A 105 -12.78 5.64 -1.20
C CYS A 105 -11.74 6.75 -1.06
N ALA A 106 -10.48 6.48 -1.45
CA ALA A 106 -9.39 7.43 -1.38
C ALA A 106 -9.65 8.66 -2.26
N ILE A 107 -10.06 8.45 -3.52
CA ILE A 107 -10.32 9.55 -4.46
C ILE A 107 -11.50 10.42 -4.01
N ILE A 108 -12.58 9.82 -3.47
CA ILE A 108 -13.72 10.60 -2.96
C ILE A 108 -13.29 11.40 -1.72
N THR A 109 -12.42 10.84 -0.87
CA THR A 109 -11.84 11.54 0.27
C THR A 109 -11.01 12.74 -0.17
N ASP A 110 -10.12 12.57 -1.16
CA ASP A 110 -9.35 13.68 -1.73
C ASP A 110 -10.26 14.73 -2.39
N ALA A 111 -11.30 14.31 -3.10
CA ALA A 111 -12.29 15.21 -3.69
C ALA A 111 -13.02 16.05 -2.62
N LEU A 112 -13.39 15.47 -1.48
CA LEU A 112 -13.92 16.22 -0.34
C LEU A 112 -12.90 17.23 0.21
N GLN A 113 -11.64 16.82 0.33
CA GLN A 113 -10.57 17.69 0.84
C GLN A 113 -10.28 18.89 -0.09
N THR A 114 -10.52 18.77 -1.40
CA THR A 114 -10.45 19.93 -2.31
C THR A 114 -11.44 21.04 -1.94
N CYS A 115 -12.54 20.71 -1.25
CA CYS A 115 -13.55 21.69 -0.81
C CYS A 115 -13.11 22.52 0.41
N GLY A 116 -11.96 22.21 1.04
CA GLY A 116 -11.45 22.87 2.24
C GLY A 116 -10.95 24.31 2.05
N GLY A 117 -10.96 24.83 0.82
CA GLY A 117 -10.58 26.20 0.49
C GLY A 117 -9.60 26.27 -0.70
N PRO A 118 -9.25 27.48 -1.17
CA PRO A 118 -8.42 27.66 -2.38
C PRO A 118 -7.06 26.96 -2.31
N GLU A 119 -6.39 27.04 -1.15
CA GLU A 119 -5.10 26.42 -0.85
C GLU A 119 -5.16 24.88 -0.95
N SER A 120 -6.34 24.30 -0.66
CA SER A 120 -6.56 22.85 -0.66
C SER A 120 -6.84 22.30 -2.06
N THR A 121 -7.34 23.12 -3.00
CA THR A 121 -7.80 22.63 -4.31
C THR A 121 -6.72 21.92 -5.13
N MET A 122 -5.52 22.52 -5.22
CA MET A 122 -4.41 21.97 -6.03
C MET A 122 -3.84 20.66 -5.47
N PRO A 123 -3.39 20.58 -4.20
CA PRO A 123 -2.75 19.37 -3.70
C PRO A 123 -3.68 18.16 -3.70
N TYR A 124 -4.95 18.34 -3.35
CA TYR A 124 -5.89 17.22 -3.28
C TYR A 124 -6.44 16.82 -4.66
N ALA A 125 -6.57 17.75 -5.61
CA ALA A 125 -6.92 17.38 -6.98
C ALA A 125 -5.78 16.64 -7.69
N LEU A 126 -4.52 17.00 -7.41
CA LEU A 126 -3.36 16.21 -7.85
C LEU A 126 -3.36 14.83 -7.22
N ARG A 127 -3.59 14.72 -5.90
CA ARG A 127 -3.64 13.43 -5.21
C ARG A 127 -4.77 12.54 -5.72
N ALA A 128 -5.96 13.08 -5.96
CA ALA A 128 -7.07 12.35 -6.56
C ALA A 128 -6.72 11.79 -7.95
N ALA A 129 -5.94 12.52 -8.76
CA ALA A 129 -5.54 12.07 -10.09
C ALA A 129 -4.39 11.04 -10.05
N LEU A 130 -3.36 11.31 -9.26
CA LEU A 130 -2.16 10.47 -9.17
C LEU A 130 -2.41 9.19 -8.35
N GLY A 131 -3.19 9.28 -7.27
CA GLY A 131 -3.49 8.18 -6.36
C GLY A 131 -4.20 7.00 -7.02
N VAL A 132 -4.92 7.25 -8.14
CA VAL A 132 -5.48 6.18 -8.97
C VAL A 132 -4.36 5.24 -9.47
N PHE A 133 -3.25 5.80 -9.93
CA PHE A 133 -2.14 5.02 -10.48
C PHE A 133 -1.36 4.28 -9.40
N GLU A 134 -1.29 4.83 -8.19
CA GLU A 134 -0.73 4.16 -7.02
C GLU A 134 -1.54 2.90 -6.67
N GLY A 135 -2.87 2.99 -6.73
CA GLY A 135 -3.73 1.82 -6.51
C GLY A 135 -3.73 0.82 -7.67
N LEU A 136 -3.68 1.27 -8.92
CA LEU A 136 -3.57 0.40 -10.10
C LEU A 136 -2.22 -0.32 -10.19
N VAL A 137 -1.19 0.23 -9.55
CA VAL A 137 0.18 -0.28 -9.56
C VAL A 137 0.69 -0.37 -8.12
N PRO A 138 0.43 -1.49 -7.42
CA PRO A 138 0.82 -1.69 -6.02
C PRO A 138 2.33 -1.57 -5.77
N GLU A 139 3.15 -1.84 -6.79
CA GLU A 139 4.61 -1.72 -6.74
C GLU A 139 5.11 -0.87 -7.91
N TRP A 140 5.37 0.41 -7.64
CA TRP A 140 6.05 1.28 -8.58
C TRP A 140 7.55 0.96 -8.61
N PRO A 141 8.12 0.58 -9.77
CA PRO A 141 9.54 0.30 -9.87
C PRO A 141 10.37 1.56 -9.62
N ALA A 142 11.54 1.41 -9.00
CA ALA A 142 12.48 2.54 -8.82
C ALA A 142 13.25 2.88 -10.11
N ASP A 143 13.45 1.92 -11.01
CA ASP A 143 14.23 2.15 -12.23
C ASP A 143 13.36 2.69 -13.39
N PRO A 144 13.84 3.70 -14.15
CA PRO A 144 13.06 4.34 -15.21
C PRO A 144 12.57 3.40 -16.32
N VAL A 145 13.31 2.31 -16.59
CA VAL A 145 12.97 1.37 -17.66
C VAL A 145 11.75 0.54 -17.27
N SER A 146 11.73 0.03 -16.03
CA SER A 146 10.60 -0.71 -15.48
C SER A 146 9.38 0.19 -15.28
N GLN A 147 9.58 1.44 -14.85
CA GLN A 147 8.50 2.45 -14.79
C GLN A 147 7.83 2.66 -16.15
N ALA A 148 8.63 2.89 -17.21
CA ALA A 148 8.11 3.03 -18.56
C ALA A 148 7.38 1.77 -19.07
N ARG A 149 7.75 0.59 -18.56
CA ARG A 149 7.05 -0.68 -18.84
C ARG A 149 5.69 -0.73 -18.13
N VAL A 150 5.64 -0.36 -16.86
CA VAL A 150 4.40 -0.28 -16.08
C VAL A 150 3.44 0.73 -16.71
N TRP A 151 3.95 1.89 -17.13
CA TRP A 151 3.17 2.94 -17.78
C TRP A 151 2.50 2.49 -19.10
N LYS A 152 3.06 1.45 -19.75
CA LYS A 152 2.50 0.85 -20.96
C LYS A 152 1.45 -0.25 -20.67
N LYS A 153 1.22 -0.62 -19.41
CA LYS A 153 0.17 -1.59 -19.05
C LYS A 153 -1.19 -1.06 -19.50
N SER A 154 -2.05 -1.96 -19.98
CA SER A 154 -3.35 -1.58 -20.56
C SER A 154 -4.28 -0.88 -19.56
N ALA A 155 -4.27 -1.28 -18.29
CA ALA A 155 -5.05 -0.62 -17.24
C ALA A 155 -4.60 0.83 -17.03
N VAL A 156 -3.30 1.05 -16.84
CA VAL A 156 -2.69 2.38 -16.70
C VAL A 156 -2.96 3.26 -17.92
N ARG A 157 -2.79 2.73 -19.14
CA ARG A 157 -3.05 3.49 -20.37
C ARG A 157 -4.52 3.86 -20.54
N LYS A 158 -5.45 2.97 -20.18
CA LYS A 158 -6.90 3.26 -20.22
C LYS A 158 -7.27 4.35 -19.23
N GLU A 159 -6.74 4.27 -18.00
CA GLU A 159 -6.97 5.29 -16.98
C GLU A 159 -6.41 6.64 -17.41
N LEU A 160 -5.16 6.67 -17.88
CA LEU A 160 -4.54 7.89 -18.39
C LEU A 160 -5.38 8.53 -19.50
N GLN A 161 -5.88 7.73 -20.45
CA GLN A 161 -6.76 8.22 -21.51
C GLN A 161 -8.09 8.76 -20.97
N ALA A 162 -8.67 8.11 -19.95
CA ALA A 162 -9.89 8.60 -19.30
C ALA A 162 -9.63 9.95 -18.61
N GLN A 163 -8.59 10.05 -17.78
CA GLN A 163 -8.25 11.30 -17.09
C GLN A 163 -7.90 12.43 -18.06
N LEU A 164 -7.12 12.17 -19.12
CA LEU A 164 -6.81 13.18 -20.15
C LEU A 164 -8.08 13.71 -20.82
N LYS A 165 -9.07 12.86 -21.06
CA LYS A 165 -10.36 13.30 -21.61
C LYS A 165 -11.15 14.14 -20.59
N LEU A 166 -11.14 13.78 -19.31
CA LEU A 166 -11.75 14.59 -18.25
C LEU A 166 -11.10 15.97 -18.15
N ILE A 167 -9.77 16.03 -18.23
CA ILE A 167 -9.00 17.27 -18.21
C ILE A 167 -9.40 18.16 -19.39
N GLU A 168 -9.47 17.62 -20.61
CA GLU A 168 -9.91 18.38 -21.79
C GLU A 168 -11.34 18.94 -21.62
N GLU A 169 -12.25 18.13 -21.09
CA GLU A 169 -13.64 18.53 -20.87
C GLU A 169 -13.74 19.67 -19.84
N ILE A 170 -12.96 19.61 -18.76
CA ILE A 170 -12.97 20.61 -17.68
C ILE A 170 -12.22 21.89 -18.08
N ASP A 171 -11.14 21.78 -18.85
CA ASP A 171 -10.40 22.92 -19.42
C ASP A 171 -11.32 23.77 -20.33
N ALA A 172 -12.26 23.11 -21.02
CA ALA A 172 -13.22 23.76 -21.90
C ALA A 172 -14.43 24.39 -21.16
N LEU A 173 -14.63 24.12 -19.87
CA LEU A 173 -15.75 24.68 -19.12
C LEU A 173 -15.47 26.13 -18.69
N THR A 174 -16.43 27.01 -18.98
CA THR A 174 -16.41 28.41 -18.56
C THR A 174 -17.40 28.71 -17.43
N THR A 175 -18.39 27.86 -17.23
CA THR A 175 -19.38 27.94 -16.14
C THR A 175 -19.56 26.59 -15.46
N PHE A 176 -20.04 26.61 -14.23
CA PHE A 176 -20.27 25.43 -13.38
C PHE A 176 -21.71 25.39 -12.86
N ASP A 177 -22.67 25.81 -13.69
CA ASP A 177 -24.10 25.72 -13.36
C ASP A 177 -24.62 24.26 -13.42
N ALA A 178 -25.83 24.06 -12.91
CA ALA A 178 -26.45 22.74 -12.81
C ALA A 178 -26.59 22.01 -14.16
N GLU A 179 -26.84 22.73 -15.26
CA GLU A 179 -26.96 22.12 -16.59
C GLU A 179 -25.59 21.65 -17.10
N THR A 180 -24.57 22.48 -16.91
CA THR A 180 -23.20 22.18 -17.31
C THR A 180 -22.63 21.00 -16.52
N ILE A 181 -22.85 20.97 -15.20
CA ILE A 181 -22.45 19.85 -14.34
C ILE A 181 -23.20 18.57 -14.73
N LYS A 182 -24.51 18.65 -14.97
CA LYS A 182 -25.30 17.50 -15.43
C LYS A 182 -24.77 16.95 -16.75
N ALA A 183 -24.43 17.82 -17.70
CA ALA A 183 -23.86 17.44 -18.98
C ALA A 183 -22.48 16.77 -18.82
N LEU A 184 -21.60 17.33 -17.97
CA LEU A 184 -20.31 16.74 -17.65
C LEU A 184 -20.46 15.34 -17.03
N ARG A 185 -21.31 15.19 -16.00
CA ARG A 185 -21.60 13.89 -15.36
C ARG A 185 -22.13 12.85 -16.36
N SER A 186 -22.98 13.26 -17.30
CA SER A 186 -23.46 12.38 -18.36
C SER A 186 -22.33 11.90 -19.29
N ARG A 187 -21.32 12.74 -19.57
CA ARG A 187 -20.15 12.34 -20.38
C ARG A 187 -19.21 11.41 -19.60
N ILE A 188 -19.02 11.68 -18.31
CA ILE A 188 -18.26 10.81 -17.39
C ILE A 188 -18.88 9.41 -17.31
N ALA A 189 -20.21 9.29 -17.37
CA ALA A 189 -20.90 8.00 -17.34
C ALA A 189 -20.42 7.04 -18.44
N GLY A 190 -20.00 7.55 -19.60
CA GLY A 190 -19.44 6.75 -20.69
C GLY A 190 -17.98 6.32 -20.48
N LEU A 191 -17.30 6.88 -19.47
CA LEU A 191 -15.92 6.56 -19.13
C LEU A 191 -15.80 5.61 -17.94
N LYS A 192 -16.83 5.51 -17.09
CA LYS A 192 -16.88 4.69 -15.85
C LYS A 192 -16.07 3.40 -15.89
N VAL A 193 -15.31 3.17 -14.81
CA VAL A 193 -14.56 1.94 -14.61
C VAL A 193 -15.52 0.74 -14.64
N LYS A 194 -15.21 -0.24 -15.48
CA LYS A 194 -15.84 -1.55 -15.40
C LYS A 194 -15.06 -2.34 -14.37
N ALA A 195 -15.61 -2.44 -13.16
CA ALA A 195 -15.03 -3.27 -12.12
C ALA A 195 -14.78 -4.68 -12.69
N SER A 196 -13.57 -5.19 -12.50
CA SER A 196 -13.26 -6.56 -12.87
C SER A 196 -13.82 -7.46 -11.77
N ALA A 197 -15.02 -8.01 -11.98
CA ALA A 197 -15.58 -9.12 -11.21
C ALA A 197 -14.71 -10.37 -11.40
N ARG A 198 -13.51 -10.37 -10.84
CA ARG A 198 -12.62 -11.51 -10.85
C ARG A 198 -12.33 -11.85 -9.42
N ALA A 199 -13.24 -12.64 -8.85
CA ALA A 199 -12.97 -13.41 -7.65
C ALA A 199 -11.61 -14.10 -7.85
N LYS A 200 -10.57 -13.62 -7.16
CA LYS A 200 -9.32 -14.37 -7.07
C LYS A 200 -9.70 -15.72 -6.45
N PRO A 201 -9.19 -16.84 -6.98
CA PRO A 201 -9.49 -18.15 -6.39
C PRO A 201 -9.12 -18.09 -4.91
N LYS A 202 -10.09 -18.37 -4.03
CA LYS A 202 -9.87 -18.47 -2.58
C LYS A 202 -8.76 -19.49 -2.34
N GLY A 203 -7.53 -19.00 -2.23
CA GLY A 203 -6.41 -19.79 -1.75
C GLY A 203 -6.70 -20.25 -0.32
N PRO A 204 -5.96 -21.22 0.22
CA PRO A 204 -6.03 -21.50 1.64
C PRO A 204 -5.86 -20.20 2.42
N PRO A 205 -6.64 -19.96 3.49
CA PRO A 205 -6.66 -18.69 4.21
C PRO A 205 -5.24 -18.36 4.65
N ALA A 206 -4.69 -17.30 4.06
CA ALA A 206 -3.36 -16.86 4.39
C ALA A 206 -3.40 -16.23 5.80
N LEU A 207 -2.36 -16.45 6.59
CA LEU A 207 -2.27 -15.88 7.93
C LEU A 207 -2.09 -14.37 7.82
N THR A 208 -2.95 -13.59 8.48
CA THR A 208 -2.71 -12.16 8.64
C THR A 208 -1.39 -11.93 9.37
N ASN A 209 -0.75 -10.78 9.12
CA ASN A 209 0.50 -10.41 9.79
C ASN A 209 0.36 -10.45 11.32
N GLN A 210 -0.79 -10.01 11.84
CA GLN A 210 -1.10 -10.05 13.26
C GLN A 210 -1.18 -11.48 13.80
N THR A 211 -1.85 -12.39 13.07
CA THR A 211 -1.97 -13.80 13.48
C THR A 211 -0.61 -14.48 13.49
N ALA A 212 0.21 -14.25 12.46
CA ALA A 212 1.56 -14.79 12.37
C ALA A 212 2.46 -14.25 13.50
N PHE A 213 2.36 -12.96 13.83
CA PHE A 213 3.08 -12.35 14.94
C PHE A 213 2.67 -12.96 16.29
N GLU A 214 1.38 -13.14 16.53
CA GLU A 214 0.90 -13.75 17.77
C GLU A 214 1.34 -15.20 17.92
N GLN A 215 1.33 -15.97 16.82
CA GLN A 215 1.83 -17.33 16.81
C GLN A 215 3.34 -17.37 17.14
N TYR A 216 4.14 -16.51 16.51
CA TYR A 216 5.56 -16.35 16.83
C TYR A 216 5.79 -15.96 18.29
N ARG A 217 5.04 -14.97 18.80
CA ARG A 217 5.13 -14.53 20.20
C ARG A 217 4.87 -15.68 21.17
N ARG A 218 3.80 -16.46 20.96
CA ARG A 218 3.45 -17.61 21.80
C ARG A 218 4.56 -18.67 21.80
N MET A 219 5.15 -18.94 20.63
CA MET A 219 6.30 -19.85 20.51
C MET A 219 7.50 -19.36 21.33
N VAL A 220 7.88 -18.08 21.20
CA VAL A 220 9.02 -17.50 21.94
C VAL A 220 8.75 -17.49 23.44
N GLU A 221 7.55 -17.12 23.87
CA GLU A 221 7.17 -17.13 25.29
C GLU A 221 7.21 -18.53 25.90
N SER A 222 6.80 -19.55 25.12
CA SER A 222 6.89 -20.95 25.55
C SER A 222 8.34 -21.38 25.75
N ASP A 223 9.26 -20.98 24.86
CA ASP A 223 10.69 -21.29 24.99
C ASP A 223 11.29 -20.63 26.22
N LEU A 224 10.99 -19.34 26.43
CA LEU A 224 11.48 -18.60 27.59
C LEU A 224 10.99 -19.23 28.89
N LYS A 225 9.71 -19.63 28.96
CA LYS A 225 9.15 -20.33 30.13
C LYS A 225 9.78 -21.70 30.35
N GLY A 226 10.12 -22.41 29.27
CA GLY A 226 10.84 -23.69 29.33
C GLY A 226 12.29 -23.54 29.81
N GLN A 227 12.98 -22.50 29.35
CA GLN A 227 14.38 -22.19 29.72
C GLN A 227 14.54 -21.90 31.23
N VAL A 228 13.57 -21.23 31.86
CA VAL A 228 13.59 -20.95 33.30
C VAL A 228 13.53 -22.22 34.16
N LYS A 229 12.98 -23.33 33.64
CA LYS A 229 12.79 -24.57 34.40
C LYS A 229 13.99 -25.54 34.40
N GLY A 230 15.12 -25.17 33.80
CA GLY A 230 16.27 -26.08 33.70
C GLY A 230 17.58 -25.42 33.31
N GLN A 231 17.71 -24.10 33.50
CA GLN A 231 18.98 -23.42 33.24
C GLN A 231 20.06 -23.96 34.19
N ALA A 232 21.07 -24.62 33.61
CA ALA A 232 22.33 -24.81 34.29
C ALA A 232 22.89 -23.42 34.66
N GLU A 233 23.45 -23.27 35.86
CA GLU A 233 24.17 -22.05 36.21
C GLU A 233 25.20 -21.73 35.11
N PRO A 234 25.39 -20.44 34.75
CA PRO A 234 26.36 -20.07 33.73
C PRO A 234 27.70 -20.71 34.05
N THR A 235 28.16 -21.57 33.14
CA THR A 235 29.40 -22.32 33.32
C THR A 235 30.56 -21.34 33.44
N ALA A 236 31.51 -21.59 34.35
CA ALA A 236 32.73 -20.79 34.42
C ALA A 236 33.58 -20.90 33.14
N ASP A 237 33.32 -21.91 32.31
CA ASP A 237 33.90 -22.09 31.00
C ASP A 237 33.25 -21.13 29.97
N SER A 238 34.05 -20.22 29.43
CA SER A 238 33.61 -19.20 28.47
C SER A 238 33.15 -19.79 27.14
N TYR A 239 33.63 -20.97 26.75
CA TYR A 239 33.25 -21.66 25.53
C TYR A 239 31.85 -22.29 25.68
N LEU A 240 31.61 -23.02 26.77
CA LEU A 240 30.27 -23.59 27.06
C LEU A 240 29.23 -22.50 27.28
N PHE A 241 29.62 -21.38 27.90
CA PHE A 241 28.79 -20.20 28.00
C PHE A 241 28.41 -19.67 26.62
N ALA A 242 29.39 -19.42 25.73
CA ALA A 242 29.14 -18.92 24.38
C ALA A 242 28.23 -19.86 23.55
N LEU A 243 28.46 -21.18 23.61
CA LEU A 243 27.62 -22.16 22.90
C LEU A 243 26.17 -22.17 23.39
N THR A 244 25.95 -22.00 24.69
CA THR A 244 24.59 -21.97 25.27
C THR A 244 23.80 -20.77 24.73
N TYR A 245 24.43 -19.58 24.72
CA TYR A 245 23.79 -18.38 24.19
C TYR A 245 23.61 -18.43 22.67
N LEU A 246 24.59 -18.99 21.93
CA LEU A 246 24.44 -19.24 20.50
C LEU A 246 23.24 -20.17 20.24
N GLY A 247 23.07 -21.25 21.01
CA GLY A 247 21.94 -22.16 20.87
C GLY A 247 20.59 -21.45 21.05
N TYR A 248 20.48 -20.57 22.05
CA TYR A 248 19.28 -19.75 22.24
C TYR A 248 19.04 -18.78 21.11
N TRP A 249 20.09 -18.16 20.61
CA TRP A 249 20.01 -17.27 19.46
C TRP A 249 19.55 -18.04 18.21
N LEU A 250 20.18 -19.17 17.88
CA LEU A 250 19.84 -20.00 16.73
C LEU A 250 18.39 -20.50 16.77
N ALA A 251 17.91 -20.92 17.94
CA ALA A 251 16.52 -21.37 18.10
C ALA A 251 15.52 -20.24 17.78
N ARG A 252 15.75 -19.04 18.32
CA ARG A 252 14.88 -17.87 18.07
C ARG A 252 14.99 -17.39 16.63
N TYR A 253 16.21 -17.37 16.09
CA TYR A 253 16.50 -17.01 14.71
C TYR A 253 15.75 -17.93 13.74
N SER A 254 15.90 -19.24 13.92
CA SER A 254 15.24 -20.25 13.10
C SER A 254 13.71 -20.10 13.14
N ARG A 255 13.11 -19.87 14.31
CA ARG A 255 11.66 -19.63 14.43
C ARG A 255 11.20 -18.37 13.72
N ARG A 256 11.97 -17.27 13.84
CA ARG A 256 11.68 -16.03 13.14
C ARG A 256 11.74 -16.25 11.64
N LEU A 257 12.79 -16.90 11.15
CA LEU A 257 12.97 -17.23 9.74
C LEU A 257 11.82 -18.11 9.23
N GLN A 258 11.48 -19.19 9.94
CA GLN A 258 10.36 -20.07 9.60
C GLN A 258 9.01 -19.35 9.59
N THR A 259 8.80 -18.41 10.51
CA THR A 259 7.58 -17.57 10.52
C THR A 259 7.54 -16.67 9.31
N ILE A 260 8.62 -15.95 9.03
CA ILE A 260 8.72 -15.05 7.89
C ILE A 260 8.59 -15.83 6.58
N ASN A 261 9.18 -17.01 6.47
CA ASN A 261 9.18 -17.82 5.24
C ASN A 261 7.89 -18.62 5.05
N GLY A 262 6.93 -18.50 5.96
CA GLY A 262 5.64 -19.18 5.89
C GLY A 262 5.68 -20.67 6.19
N SER A 263 6.72 -21.18 6.86
CA SER A 263 6.80 -22.58 7.30
C SER A 263 5.68 -22.97 8.27
N TYR A 264 5.06 -21.98 8.92
CA TYR A 264 3.91 -22.15 9.81
C TYR A 264 2.57 -21.75 9.17
N GLY A 265 2.55 -21.52 7.86
CA GLY A 265 1.41 -21.03 7.10
C GLY A 265 1.82 -19.85 6.22
N ARG A 266 1.26 -19.77 5.00
CA ARG A 266 1.55 -18.67 4.07
C ARG A 266 1.03 -17.35 4.66
N LEU A 267 1.88 -16.32 4.67
CA LEU A 267 1.47 -14.97 5.07
C LEU A 267 0.56 -14.37 4.01
N ALA A 268 -0.47 -13.64 4.44
CA ALA A 268 -1.38 -12.92 3.54
C ALA A 268 -0.65 -11.79 2.81
N ASP A 269 0.24 -11.10 3.53
CA ASP A 269 1.02 -9.98 3.02
C ASP A 269 2.41 -10.42 2.53
N GLU A 270 2.44 -11.03 1.34
CA GLU A 270 3.71 -11.40 0.69
C GLU A 270 4.59 -10.18 0.40
N GLN A 271 3.98 -9.01 0.20
CA GLN A 271 4.70 -7.78 -0.12
C GLN A 271 5.45 -7.27 1.12
N GLY A 272 4.77 -7.15 2.26
CA GLY A 272 5.38 -6.80 3.54
C GLY A 272 6.43 -7.82 3.98
N GLN A 273 6.22 -9.12 3.70
CA GLN A 273 7.23 -10.15 3.90
C GLN A 273 8.50 -9.86 3.08
N ARG A 274 8.39 -9.62 1.77
CA ARG A 274 9.54 -9.31 0.90
C ARG A 274 10.24 -8.02 1.32
N ALA A 275 9.49 -6.97 1.62
CA ALA A 275 10.03 -5.69 2.07
C ALA A 275 10.78 -5.83 3.41
N LEU A 276 10.25 -6.61 4.35
CA LEU A 276 10.91 -6.90 5.61
C LEU A 276 12.24 -7.64 5.40
N VAL A 277 12.24 -8.66 4.52
CA VAL A 277 13.46 -9.41 4.19
C VAL A 277 14.49 -8.50 3.52
N ALA A 278 14.08 -7.70 2.55
CA ALA A 278 14.97 -6.76 1.86
C ALA A 278 15.57 -5.72 2.83
N ARG A 279 14.76 -5.17 3.73
CA ARG A 279 15.22 -4.22 4.75
C ARG A 279 16.22 -4.85 5.71
N ASN A 280 15.98 -6.08 6.17
CA ASN A 280 16.93 -6.76 7.05
C ASN A 280 18.27 -6.95 6.34
N ARG A 281 18.25 -7.52 5.12
CA ARG A 281 19.47 -7.69 4.31
C ARG A 281 20.24 -6.39 4.08
N ALA A 282 19.53 -5.28 3.84
CA ALA A 282 20.17 -3.97 3.70
C ALA A 282 20.88 -3.54 5.00
N ARG A 283 20.23 -3.71 6.16
CA ARG A 283 20.85 -3.42 7.46
C ARG A 283 22.07 -4.30 7.74
N ASP A 284 22.01 -5.57 7.37
CA ASP A 284 23.12 -6.50 7.59
C ASP A 284 24.34 -6.16 6.71
N VAL A 285 24.12 -5.61 5.51
CA VAL A 285 25.18 -5.08 4.63
C VAL A 285 25.79 -3.79 5.19
N GLU A 286 24.98 -2.97 5.89
CA GLU A 286 25.45 -1.73 6.53
C GLU A 286 26.24 -1.98 7.82
N GLU A 287 25.97 -3.10 8.51
CA GLU A 287 26.65 -3.47 9.74
C GLU A 287 28.10 -3.89 9.46
N LYS A 288 29.04 -3.15 10.05
CA LYS A 288 30.49 -3.34 9.84
C LYS A 288 31.20 -3.75 11.12
N ASP A 289 30.51 -3.67 12.25
CA ASP A 289 31.10 -3.98 13.54
C ASP A 289 31.26 -5.50 13.68
N LEU A 290 32.52 -5.94 13.75
CA LEU A 290 32.84 -7.32 14.08
C LEU A 290 32.97 -7.47 15.59
N PRO A 291 32.23 -8.40 16.21
CA PRO A 291 32.38 -8.64 17.63
C PRO A 291 33.81 -9.11 17.96
N GLN A 292 34.40 -8.50 18.99
CA GLN A 292 35.73 -8.83 19.49
C GLN A 292 35.66 -10.06 20.41
N TRP A 293 35.40 -11.22 19.82
CA TRP A 293 35.45 -12.49 20.54
C TRP A 293 36.86 -13.06 20.60
N ASP A 294 37.14 -13.84 21.64
CA ASP A 294 38.33 -14.67 21.70
C ASP A 294 38.38 -15.63 20.49
N GLY A 295 39.59 -15.96 20.04
CA GLY A 295 39.80 -16.80 18.85
C GLY A 295 39.09 -18.15 18.94
N LYS A 296 39.08 -18.79 20.12
CA LYS A 296 38.43 -20.09 20.30
C LYS A 296 36.91 -19.99 20.23
N VAL A 297 36.32 -18.95 20.83
CA VAL A 297 34.89 -18.66 20.71
C VAL A 297 34.54 -18.38 19.24
N ARG A 298 35.33 -17.57 18.52
CA ARG A 298 35.10 -17.30 17.10
C ARG A 298 35.09 -18.57 16.26
N GLU A 299 36.13 -19.41 16.37
CA GLU A 299 36.23 -20.68 15.63
C GLU A 299 35.03 -21.60 15.89
N ALA A 300 34.59 -21.69 17.15
CA ALA A 300 33.43 -22.49 17.54
C ALA A 300 32.14 -22.00 16.89
N LEU A 301 31.93 -20.68 16.90
CA LEU A 301 30.73 -20.05 16.34
C LEU A 301 30.71 -20.19 14.82
N GLU A 302 31.83 -19.97 14.14
CA GLU A 302 31.95 -20.16 12.69
C GLU A 302 31.64 -21.60 12.26
N MET A 303 32.18 -22.59 12.97
CA MET A 303 31.89 -24.00 12.72
C MET A 303 30.39 -24.32 12.88
N CYS A 304 29.75 -23.79 13.93
CA CYS A 304 28.32 -23.98 14.17
C CYS A 304 27.47 -23.34 13.07
N LEU A 305 27.77 -22.09 12.70
CA LEU A 305 27.05 -21.35 11.66
C LEU A 305 27.19 -22.04 10.30
N LYS A 306 28.41 -22.41 9.91
CA LYS A 306 28.68 -23.15 8.68
C LYS A 306 27.89 -24.47 8.62
N THR A 307 27.86 -25.23 9.71
CA THR A 307 27.13 -26.50 9.77
C THR A 307 25.62 -26.27 9.62
N ASN A 308 25.05 -25.30 10.33
CA ASN A 308 23.60 -25.02 10.24
C ASN A 308 23.19 -24.42 8.89
N SER A 309 24.07 -23.62 8.27
CA SER A 309 23.88 -23.10 6.90
C SER A 309 23.84 -24.22 5.87
N GLN A 310 24.78 -25.18 5.96
CA GLN A 310 24.79 -26.36 5.07
C GLN A 310 23.55 -27.26 5.22
N LEU A 311 22.92 -27.25 6.40
CA LEU A 311 21.68 -27.97 6.67
C LEU A 311 20.40 -27.17 6.29
N ASN A 312 20.54 -25.96 5.73
CA ASN A 312 19.43 -25.04 5.46
C ASN A 312 18.59 -24.70 6.71
N VAL A 313 19.19 -24.76 7.90
CA VAL A 313 18.50 -24.40 9.17
C VAL A 313 18.56 -22.89 9.40
N VAL A 314 19.64 -22.26 8.96
CA VAL A 314 19.87 -20.81 8.96
C VAL A 314 20.53 -20.43 7.64
N ASP A 315 20.46 -19.16 7.27
CA ASP A 315 21.18 -18.55 6.14
C ASP A 315 22.50 -17.87 6.57
N ALA A 316 22.88 -17.97 7.85
CA ALA A 316 24.14 -17.46 8.36
C ALA A 316 25.27 -18.49 8.24
N GLY A 317 26.16 -18.32 7.26
CA GLY A 317 27.31 -19.21 7.03
C GLY A 317 28.56 -18.85 7.85
N SER A 318 28.68 -17.60 8.28
CA SER A 318 29.76 -17.10 9.14
C SER A 318 29.30 -15.85 9.89
N VAL A 319 30.10 -15.40 10.86
CA VAL A 319 29.86 -14.13 11.58
C VAL A 319 30.12 -12.88 10.75
N GLU A 320 30.86 -13.01 9.66
CA GLU A 320 31.13 -11.94 8.70
C GLU A 320 30.12 -11.96 7.55
N THR A 321 29.34 -13.04 7.41
CA THR A 321 28.33 -13.24 6.37
C THR A 321 27.06 -13.85 6.99
N PRO A 322 26.27 -13.04 7.72
CA PRO A 322 25.08 -13.51 8.43
C PRO A 322 23.93 -13.96 7.52
N HIS A 323 23.98 -13.68 6.21
CA HIS A 323 22.97 -14.09 5.22
C HIS A 323 23.65 -14.51 3.90
N ALA A 324 24.40 -15.61 3.95
CA ALA A 324 25.13 -16.22 2.83
C ALA A 324 24.22 -17.04 1.89
#